data_AF-T0RJR9-F1
#
_entry.id   AF-T0RJR9-F1
#
_cell.length_a   1.000
_cell.length_b   1.000
_cell.length_c   1.000
_cell.angle_alpha   90.00
_cell.angle_beta   90.00
_cell.angle_gamma   90.00
#
_symmetry.space_group_name_H-M   'P 1'
#
loop_
_entity.id
_entity.type
_entity.pdbx_description
1 polymer ?
#
loop_
_entity_poly.entity_id
_entity_poly.type
_entity_poly.pdbx_seq_one_letter_code
_entity_poly.pdbx_strand_id
1 'polypeptide(L)'
;MRTLIIALIAGLSFNVFADKNTCLEKLTYNFSVDSRAFKLDTDSINITAHENDHLAISIEMIRALLNFNGCDGRSDINFGWGPLGRTSSSCRTLVGKRENSQVCYVETDLGYFFVTNDLQTTAHIIFSRWD
;
A
#
# COMPACT_ATOMS: atom_id res chain seq x y z
N MET A 1 16.34 -33.68 -34.10
CA MET A 1 15.41 -33.79 -32.96
C MET A 1 15.85 -32.99 -31.73
N ARG A 2 17.10 -33.08 -31.27
CA ARG A 2 17.62 -32.28 -30.13
C ARG A 2 17.57 -30.75 -30.33
N THR A 3 17.80 -30.27 -31.55
CA THR A 3 17.75 -28.83 -31.90
C THR A 3 16.33 -28.24 -31.91
N LEU A 4 15.30 -29.07 -32.06
CA LEU A 4 13.90 -28.63 -32.10
C LEU A 4 13.32 -28.38 -30.69
N ILE A 5 13.88 -29.06 -29.68
CA ILE A 5 13.45 -28.91 -28.27
C ILE A 5 13.97 -27.59 -27.67
N ILE A 6 15.16 -27.14 -28.08
CA ILE A 6 15.77 -25.90 -27.58
C ILE A 6 15.00 -24.65 -28.08
N ALA A 7 14.49 -24.69 -29.32
CA ALA A 7 13.68 -23.61 -29.88
C ALA A 7 12.30 -23.47 -29.21
N LEU A 8 11.72 -24.57 -28.70
CA LEU A 8 10.43 -24.56 -28.03
C LEU A 8 10.51 -23.93 -26.62
N ILE A 9 11.62 -24.11 -25.91
CA ILE A 9 11.82 -23.57 -24.56
C ILE A 9 12.06 -22.06 -24.59
N ALA A 10 12.72 -21.54 -25.63
CA ALA A 10 12.96 -20.11 -25.81
C ALA A 10 11.69 -19.30 -26.16
N GLY A 11 10.62 -19.95 -26.62
CA GLY A 11 9.35 -19.30 -26.98
C GLY A 11 8.39 -19.06 -25.81
N LEU A 12 8.64 -19.64 -24.64
CA LEU A 12 7.74 -19.53 -23.46
C LEU A 12 8.19 -18.44 -22.47
N SER A 13 9.25 -17.71 -22.77
CA SER A 13 9.78 -16.63 -21.93
C SER A 13 9.10 -15.28 -22.20
N PHE A 14 7.78 -15.27 -22.40
CA PHE A 14 7.05 -14.01 -22.38
C PHE A 14 6.93 -13.57 -20.92
N ASN A 15 7.71 -12.55 -20.56
CA ASN A 15 7.66 -11.90 -19.27
C ASN A 15 6.22 -11.41 -19.00
N VAL A 16 5.52 -12.08 -18.09
CA VAL A 16 4.28 -11.58 -17.49
C VAL A 16 4.69 -10.47 -16.53
N PHE A 17 4.86 -9.26 -17.05
CA PHE A 17 4.90 -8.08 -16.20
C PHE A 17 3.50 -7.93 -15.60
N ALA A 18 3.41 -7.98 -14.26
CA ALA A 18 2.18 -7.62 -13.58
C ALA A 18 1.86 -6.17 -13.96
N ASP A 19 0.77 -5.96 -14.70
CA ASP A 19 0.34 -4.62 -15.07
C ASP A 19 -0.02 -3.83 -13.81
N LYS A 20 0.50 -2.62 -13.68
CA LYS A 20 0.22 -1.68 -12.58
C LYS A 20 -1.28 -1.58 -12.32
N ASN A 21 -2.09 -1.55 -13.38
CA ASN A 21 -3.54 -1.43 -13.23
C ASN A 21 -4.15 -2.68 -12.59
N THR A 22 -3.66 -3.88 -12.92
CA THR A 22 -4.19 -5.13 -12.36
C THR A 22 -4.00 -5.22 -10.84
N CYS A 23 -2.83 -4.79 -10.33
CA CYS A 23 -2.57 -4.84 -8.89
C CYS A 23 -3.41 -3.80 -8.12
N LEU A 24 -3.55 -2.59 -8.66
CA LEU A 24 -4.35 -1.52 -8.06
C LEU A 24 -5.85 -1.84 -8.14
N GLU A 25 -6.33 -2.44 -9.22
CA GLU A 25 -7.69 -2.97 -9.33
C GLU A 25 -7.95 -4.02 -8.24
N LYS A 26 -7.00 -4.93 -7.99
CA LYS A 26 -7.13 -5.90 -6.90
C LYS A 26 -7.16 -5.24 -5.53
N LEU A 27 -6.35 -4.21 -5.29
CA LEU A 27 -6.34 -3.44 -4.03
C LEU A 27 -7.65 -2.67 -3.84
N THR A 28 -8.16 -2.01 -4.88
CA THR A 28 -9.36 -1.16 -4.81
C THR A 28 -10.66 -1.94 -5.02
N TYR A 29 -10.56 -3.23 -5.37
CA TYR A 29 -11.67 -4.02 -5.91
C TYR A 29 -12.34 -3.33 -7.10
N ASN A 30 -11.49 -2.81 -8.00
CA ASN A 30 -11.88 -1.99 -9.15
C ASN A 30 -12.88 -0.89 -8.77
N PHE A 31 -12.65 -0.26 -7.61
CA PHE A 31 -13.52 0.78 -7.02
C PHE A 31 -15.01 0.40 -6.90
N SER A 32 -15.34 -0.89 -6.89
CA SER A 32 -16.72 -1.38 -6.81
C SER A 32 -17.32 -1.23 -5.40
N VAL A 33 -16.51 -0.84 -4.42
CA VAL A 33 -16.90 -0.54 -3.04
C VAL A 33 -16.26 0.77 -2.59
N ASP A 34 -16.90 1.48 -1.66
CA ASP A 34 -16.42 2.78 -1.19
C ASP A 34 -15.12 2.68 -0.40
N SER A 35 -14.99 1.62 0.42
CA SER A 35 -13.83 1.40 1.27
C SER A 35 -13.49 -0.08 1.43
N ARG A 36 -12.23 -0.34 1.79
CA ARG A 36 -11.71 -1.69 2.06
C ARG A 36 -10.75 -1.68 3.23
N ALA A 37 -10.91 -2.66 4.12
CA ALA A 37 -10.03 -2.85 5.26
C ALA A 37 -9.01 -3.96 4.99
N PHE A 38 -7.78 -3.72 5.44
CA PHE A 38 -6.65 -4.62 5.36
C PHE A 38 -6.01 -4.75 6.74
N LYS A 39 -5.41 -5.92 6.96
CA LYS A 39 -4.62 -6.22 8.15
C LYS A 39 -3.23 -6.63 7.68
N LEU A 40 -2.20 -6.01 8.22
CA LEU A 40 -0.80 -6.32 7.95
C LEU A 40 -0.08 -6.67 9.25
N ASP A 41 0.79 -7.67 9.14
CA ASP A 41 1.74 -7.99 10.20
C ASP A 41 2.98 -7.09 10.07
N THR A 42 3.21 -6.22 11.06
CA THR A 42 4.30 -5.25 11.04
C THR A 42 5.66 -5.90 11.21
N ASP A 43 5.76 -7.10 11.79
CA ASP A 43 7.03 -7.81 11.95
C ASP A 43 7.59 -8.27 10.59
N SER A 44 6.71 -8.39 9.59
CA SER A 44 7.09 -8.72 8.21
C SER A 44 7.54 -7.51 7.38
N ILE A 45 7.50 -6.30 7.95
CA ILE A 45 7.76 -5.05 7.24
C ILE A 45 9.05 -4.42 7.78
N ASN A 46 9.98 -4.11 6.87
CA ASN A 46 11.16 -3.34 7.22
C ASN A 46 10.83 -1.83 7.20
N ILE A 47 10.55 -1.27 8.37
CA ILE A 47 10.25 0.15 8.56
C ILE A 47 11.56 0.90 8.79
N THR A 48 11.85 1.88 7.94
CA THR A 48 13.07 2.70 8.00
C THR A 48 12.82 4.10 8.54
N ALA A 49 11.55 4.51 8.60
CA ALA A 49 11.15 5.75 9.21
C ALA A 49 11.52 5.81 10.70
N HIS A 50 11.75 7.02 11.20
CA HIS A 50 12.01 7.24 12.63
C HIS A 50 10.76 6.88 13.45
N GLU A 51 10.95 6.24 14.60
CA GLU A 51 9.86 5.73 15.48
C GLU A 51 8.77 6.78 15.84
N ASN A 52 9.17 8.03 16.02
CA ASN A 52 8.30 9.17 16.33
C ASN A 52 7.68 9.84 15.08
N ASP A 53 8.08 9.47 13.88
CA ASP A 53 7.49 9.95 12.63
C ASP A 53 6.36 9.03 12.19
N HIS A 54 5.24 9.11 12.93
CA HIS A 54 4.08 8.25 12.73
C HIS A 54 3.47 8.39 11.32
N LEU A 55 3.62 9.55 10.68
CA LEU A 55 3.15 9.75 9.31
C LEU A 55 4.04 8.99 8.33
N ALA A 56 5.37 9.11 8.43
CA ALA A 56 6.28 8.37 7.58
C ALA A 56 6.13 6.86 7.76
N ILE A 57 5.97 6.39 9.00
CA ILE A 57 5.67 4.98 9.31
C ILE A 57 4.37 4.53 8.61
N SER A 58 3.31 5.33 8.71
CA SER A 58 2.02 5.00 8.07
C SER A 58 2.13 4.94 6.55
N ILE A 59 2.91 5.84 5.94
CA ILE A 59 3.20 5.80 4.51
C ILE A 59 3.95 4.50 4.18
N GLU A 60 4.98 4.12 4.92
CA GLU A 60 5.71 2.86 4.70
C GLU A 60 4.83 1.63 4.85
N MET A 61 3.87 1.62 5.78
CA MET A 61 2.87 0.56 5.92
C MET A 61 1.94 0.47 4.70
N ILE A 62 1.50 1.61 4.15
CA ILE A 62 0.73 1.63 2.90
C ILE A 62 1.59 1.12 1.73
N ARG A 63 2.89 1.48 1.68
CA ARG A 63 3.82 0.93 0.68
C ARG A 63 3.97 -0.59 0.81
N ALA A 64 4.05 -1.10 2.03
CA ALA A 64 4.08 -2.53 2.28
C ALA A 64 2.78 -3.21 1.82
N LEU A 65 1.61 -2.61 2.10
CA LEU A 65 0.33 -3.10 1.60
C LEU A 65 0.31 -3.22 0.07
N LEU A 66 0.82 -2.20 -0.62
CA LEU A 66 0.94 -2.18 -2.08
C LEU A 66 1.81 -3.33 -2.56
N ASN A 67 3.00 -3.48 -1.97
CA ASN A 67 3.93 -4.58 -2.29
C ASN A 67 3.29 -5.96 -2.07
N PHE A 68 2.56 -6.16 -0.97
CA PHE A 68 1.85 -7.41 -0.69
C PHE A 68 0.74 -7.73 -1.71
N ASN A 69 0.18 -6.70 -2.35
CA ASN A 69 -0.82 -6.87 -3.40
C ASN A 69 -0.20 -6.95 -4.81
N GLY A 70 1.13 -6.94 -4.92
CA GLY A 70 1.86 -7.06 -6.18
C GLY A 70 2.09 -5.74 -6.91
N CYS A 71 1.86 -4.60 -6.24
CA CYS A 71 2.22 -3.27 -6.75
C CYS A 71 3.63 -2.88 -6.31
N ASP A 72 4.23 -1.89 -6.97
CA ASP A 72 5.38 -1.16 -6.44
C ASP A 72 4.91 -0.01 -5.55
N GLY A 73 5.01 -0.21 -4.23
CA GLY A 73 4.62 0.80 -3.23
C GLY A 73 5.39 2.13 -3.32
N ARG A 74 6.49 2.21 -4.07
CA ARG A 74 7.25 3.46 -4.24
C ARG A 74 6.81 4.28 -5.44
N SER A 75 6.27 3.65 -6.48
CA SER A 75 6.04 4.29 -7.79
C SER A 75 4.60 4.18 -8.31
N ASP A 76 3.82 3.20 -7.84
CA ASP A 76 2.47 2.99 -8.37
C ASP A 76 1.45 3.99 -7.84
N ILE A 77 1.72 4.59 -6.67
CA ILE A 77 0.87 5.59 -6.01
C ILE A 77 1.70 6.80 -5.61
N ASN A 78 1.16 8.00 -5.84
CA ASN A 78 1.75 9.26 -5.45
C ASN A 78 1.18 9.74 -4.11
N PHE A 79 2.05 9.91 -3.11
CA PHE A 79 1.69 10.39 -1.77
C PHE A 79 1.83 11.92 -1.61
N GLY A 80 2.32 12.63 -2.62
CA GLY A 80 2.56 14.08 -2.60
C GLY A 80 1.58 14.90 -3.44
N TRP A 81 0.96 14.29 -4.44
CA TRP A 81 -0.02 14.92 -5.33
C TRP A 81 -1.16 13.95 -5.64
N GLY A 82 -2.39 14.46 -5.60
CA GLY A 82 -3.61 13.75 -5.98
C GLY A 82 -4.50 14.60 -6.90
N PRO A 83 -5.75 14.16 -7.17
CA PRO A 83 -6.62 14.78 -8.16
C PRO A 83 -6.96 16.25 -7.86
N LEU A 84 -6.96 16.62 -6.58
CA LEU A 84 -7.31 17.96 -6.09
C LEU A 84 -6.09 18.85 -5.80
N GLY A 85 -4.88 18.38 -6.11
CA GLY A 85 -3.64 19.13 -5.91
C GLY A 85 -2.65 18.43 -4.98
N ARG A 86 -1.94 19.21 -4.16
CA ARG A 86 -1.01 18.65 -3.16
C ARG A 86 -1.80 17.86 -2.12
N THR A 87 -1.38 16.63 -1.85
CA THR A 87 -1.99 15.78 -0.84
C THR A 87 -1.82 16.37 0.56
N SER A 88 -2.81 16.14 1.41
CA SER A 88 -2.83 16.45 2.83
C SER A 88 -2.78 15.16 3.64
N SER A 89 -1.91 15.07 4.62
CA SER A 89 -1.82 13.88 5.48
C SER A 89 -1.56 14.30 6.92
N SER A 90 -2.18 13.63 7.88
CA SER A 90 -2.05 13.98 9.29
C SER A 90 -2.28 12.79 10.21
N CYS A 91 -1.62 12.79 11.37
CA CYS A 91 -1.83 11.82 12.42
C CYS A 91 -2.49 12.48 13.63
N ARG A 92 -3.40 11.76 14.28
CA ARG A 92 -4.08 12.20 15.50
C ARG A 92 -4.10 11.08 16.52
N THR A 93 -3.81 11.44 17.77
CA THR A 93 -3.96 10.53 18.90
C THR A 93 -5.45 10.39 19.23
N LEU A 94 -5.93 9.15 19.29
CA LEU A 94 -7.30 8.80 19.67
C LEU A 94 -7.48 8.79 21.19
N VAL A 95 -6.51 8.22 21.91
CA VAL A 95 -6.54 8.13 23.38
C VAL A 95 -5.28 8.77 23.96
N GLY A 96 -5.47 9.85 24.72
CA GLY A 96 -4.37 10.58 25.36
C GLY A 96 -3.52 9.68 26.27
N LYS A 97 -2.21 9.97 26.32
CA LYS A 97 -1.20 9.21 27.09
C LYS A 97 -0.99 7.75 26.64
N ARG A 98 -1.49 7.38 25.45
CA ARG A 98 -1.20 6.11 24.80
C ARG A 98 -0.54 6.39 23.45
N GLU A 99 0.78 6.32 23.42
CA GLU A 99 1.59 6.71 22.25
C GLU A 99 1.23 5.91 20.99
N ASN A 100 0.82 4.65 21.14
CA ASN A 100 0.42 3.77 20.04
C ASN A 100 -1.07 3.87 19.69
N SER A 101 -1.84 4.76 20.33
CA SER A 101 -3.26 4.98 20.02
C SER A 101 -3.41 6.12 19.01
N GLN A 102 -2.78 5.99 17.85
CA GLN A 102 -2.82 6.99 16.79
C GLN A 102 -3.55 6.46 15.57
N VAL A 103 -4.25 7.37 14.89
CA VAL A 103 -4.76 7.17 13.54
C VAL A 103 -4.10 8.17 12.61
N CYS A 104 -3.58 7.69 11.49
CA CYS A 104 -3.02 8.53 10.45
C CYS A 104 -3.92 8.50 9.22
N TYR A 105 -4.31 9.68 8.77
CA TYR A 105 -4.96 9.92 7.50
C TYR A 105 -3.90 10.26 6.45
N VAL A 106 -3.89 9.52 5.33
CA VAL A 106 -2.91 9.66 4.26
C VAL A 106 -3.62 9.74 2.91
N GLU A 107 -3.47 10.87 2.23
CA GLU A 107 -4.01 11.09 0.89
C GLU A 107 -3.03 10.67 -0.20
N THR A 108 -3.58 10.19 -1.31
CA THR A 108 -2.81 9.81 -2.51
C THR A 108 -3.55 10.17 -3.81
N ASP A 109 -2.91 9.93 -4.95
CA ASP A 109 -3.56 10.01 -6.26
C ASP A 109 -4.67 8.97 -6.48
N LEU A 110 -4.68 7.87 -5.70
CA LEU A 110 -5.66 6.78 -5.81
C LEU A 110 -6.91 7.00 -4.94
N GLY A 111 -6.74 7.58 -3.76
CA GLY A 111 -7.75 7.67 -2.72
C GLY A 111 -7.12 8.18 -1.43
N TYR A 112 -7.71 7.81 -0.30
CA TYR A 112 -7.12 8.08 1.01
C TYR A 112 -7.13 6.83 1.89
N PHE A 113 -6.22 6.81 2.85
CA PHE A 113 -6.00 5.70 3.76
C PHE A 113 -6.12 6.17 5.20
N PHE A 114 -6.74 5.35 6.04
CA PHE A 114 -6.60 5.43 7.49
C PHE A 114 -5.72 4.29 7.97
N VAL A 115 -4.69 4.61 8.75
CA VAL A 115 -3.76 3.63 9.31
C VAL A 115 -3.82 3.73 10.83
N THR A 116 -4.01 2.59 11.50
CA THR A 116 -3.90 2.45 12.95
C THR A 116 -3.05 1.23 13.28
N ASN A 117 -2.22 1.32 14.30
CA ASN A 117 -1.43 0.19 14.79
C ASN A 117 -2.02 -0.33 16.09
N ASP A 118 -1.98 -1.65 16.26
CA ASP A 118 -2.18 -2.24 17.56
C ASP A 118 -0.88 -2.19 18.39
N LEU A 119 -0.99 -2.50 19.68
CA LEU A 119 0.14 -2.48 20.61
C LEU A 119 1.12 -3.65 20.42
N GLN A 120 0.84 -4.56 19.49
CA GLN A 120 1.60 -5.77 19.30
C GLN A 120 2.40 -5.68 18.00
N THR A 121 1.81 -6.14 16.91
CA THR A 121 2.50 -6.36 15.64
C THR A 121 1.55 -6.23 14.45
N THR A 122 0.39 -5.59 14.62
CA THR A 122 -0.58 -5.43 13.53
C THR A 122 -0.81 -3.98 13.16
N ALA A 123 -0.73 -3.70 11.85
CA ALA A 123 -1.29 -2.51 11.25
C ALA A 123 -2.66 -2.81 10.63
N HIS A 124 -3.65 -1.97 10.94
CA HIS A 124 -4.95 -1.93 10.28
C HIS A 124 -4.99 -0.76 9.32
N ILE A 125 -5.29 -1.04 8.05
CA ILE A 125 -5.31 -0.04 6.98
C ILE A 125 -6.67 -0.05 6.33
N ILE A 126 -7.32 1.11 6.24
CA ILE A 126 -8.60 1.28 5.55
C ILE A 126 -8.34 2.16 4.34
N PHE A 127 -8.48 1.61 3.13
CA PHE A 127 -8.54 2.38 1.90
C PHE A 127 -9.95 2.92 1.68
N SER A 128 -10.07 4.14 1.18
CA SER A 128 -11.33 4.71 0.67
C SER A 128 -11.07 5.46 -0.63
N ARG A 129 -12.02 5.36 -1.58
CA ARG A 129 -11.98 6.14 -2.83
C ARG A 129 -12.29 7.62 -2.56
N TRP A 130 -11.90 8.48 -3.49
CA TRP A 130 -12.08 9.94 -3.37
C TRP A 130 -13.53 10.42 -3.37
N ASP A 131 -14.44 9.60 -3.89
CA ASP A 131 -15.83 9.94 -4.28
C ASP A 131 -16.00 11.01 -5.37
#